data_AF-A0A9Q0S808-F1
#
_entry.id   AF-A0A9Q0S808-F1
#
_cell.length_a   1.000
_cell.length_b   1.000
_cell.length_c   1.000
_cell.angle_alpha   90.00
_cell.angle_beta   90.00
_cell.angle_gamma   90.00
#
_symmetry.space_group_name_H-M   'P 1'
#
loop_
_entity.id
_entity.type
_entity.pdbx_description
1 polymer ?
#
loop_
_entity_poly.entity_id
_entity_poly.type
_entity_poly.pdbx_seq_one_letter_code
_entity_poly.pdbx_strand_id
1 'polypeptide(L)'
;MFPYSIAGKHFIFVLSKQSHTNVWFTRELLPFGRMGDIKRNGTFYFFYNSMFEYSSGHRQFFYGQSRNGRFIGYNNNETVPYYYFIQELMYDGSLSDMDTDSGRFDEFYDLQSAFSTNRKHYFYAQNDKNFIIKELNSNGTIGTVTHSGANILGRTKFPIFACEDEHCLYSEVGNGWYITKISHGKLEEPVRYGNIVHRYNFPFWINGRLYFYGQEANNEWTIKDVFLKHSTSESKRSSNRACANYNSIASRLPQYRITFGDSTIRDEFPWMAALAYRSKTTNEIEFKCGGTIISYEIVLTAAHCVVNQSLEYVQLGSHVLDGWEKTNMQVETWLVHENYSRITGQNDIALVKLQEQISFSRHILPACLSDDSTDLSSDVEVIVTGWGVTEGGSLPEDLHKASLRTKKLRVCQEEYRYRGNSPMYNISENQYCADDPARKKDSCAGDSGGPLQFFGDSPLAIVVGVTSFGSPNCTSEYPGVYTRVAAYLDWIEDNIWGY
;
A
#
# COMPACT_ATOMS: atom_id res chain seq x y z
N MET A 1 23.53 -20.24 8.17
CA MET A 1 22.48 -21.23 8.44
C MET A 1 21.21 -20.61 7.90
N PHE A 2 20.60 -21.20 6.89
CA PHE A 2 19.45 -20.63 6.18
C PHE A 2 18.28 -21.62 6.29
N PRO A 3 17.20 -21.28 7.01
CA PRO A 3 16.01 -22.12 7.08
C PRO A 3 15.15 -21.95 5.81
N TYR A 4 14.61 -23.03 5.26
CA TYR A 4 13.83 -22.96 4.02
C TYR A 4 12.75 -24.05 3.92
N SER A 5 11.83 -23.87 2.95
CA SER A 5 10.71 -24.77 2.70
C SER A 5 10.53 -25.04 1.19
N ILE A 6 10.52 -26.31 0.80
CA ILE A 6 10.25 -26.75 -0.58
C ILE A 6 9.05 -27.69 -0.56
N ALA A 7 7.97 -27.30 -1.26
CA ALA A 7 6.76 -28.10 -1.43
C ALA A 7 6.29 -28.82 -0.13
N GLY A 8 6.23 -28.05 0.97
CA GLY A 8 5.75 -28.51 2.28
C GLY A 8 6.78 -29.23 3.15
N LYS A 9 8.02 -29.43 2.67
CA LYS A 9 9.13 -29.94 3.48
C LYS A 9 10.03 -28.81 3.94
N HIS A 10 10.28 -28.77 5.23
CA HIS A 10 11.16 -27.79 5.86
C HIS A 10 12.57 -28.37 6.00
N PHE A 11 13.58 -27.57 5.72
CA PHE A 11 14.96 -27.96 5.88
C PHE A 11 15.80 -26.79 6.42
N ILE A 12 16.97 -27.13 6.95
CA ILE A 12 17.97 -26.19 7.44
C ILE A 12 19.26 -26.39 6.64
N PHE A 13 19.64 -25.35 5.90
CA PHE A 13 20.90 -25.28 5.18
C PHE A 13 22.01 -24.80 6.11
N VAL A 14 23.10 -25.54 6.22
CA VAL A 14 24.26 -25.15 7.02
C VAL A 14 25.49 -25.11 6.13
N LEU A 15 26.19 -23.98 6.17
CA LEU A 15 27.51 -23.83 5.56
C LEU A 15 28.55 -23.81 6.64
N SER A 16 29.57 -24.65 6.48
CA SER A 16 30.78 -24.62 7.29
C SER A 16 31.95 -24.28 6.42
N LYS A 17 32.77 -23.32 6.82
CA LYS A 17 34.07 -23.11 6.20
C LYS A 17 35.02 -24.21 6.63
N GLN A 18 35.73 -24.77 5.66
CA GLN A 18 36.89 -25.60 5.89
C GLN A 18 38.00 -25.12 4.96
N SER A 19 38.94 -24.32 5.47
CA SER A 19 40.05 -23.75 4.67
C SER A 19 39.59 -22.87 3.48
N HIS A 20 40.05 -23.15 2.25
CA HIS A 20 39.72 -22.46 0.99
C HIS A 20 38.41 -22.98 0.36
N THR A 21 37.66 -23.82 1.07
CA THR A 21 36.40 -24.39 0.62
C THR A 21 35.30 -24.20 1.65
N ASN A 22 34.05 -24.14 1.18
CA ASN A 22 32.86 -24.17 2.02
C ASN A 22 32.18 -25.52 1.84
N VAL A 23 31.95 -26.24 2.92
CA VAL A 23 31.18 -27.48 2.91
C VAL A 23 29.75 -27.15 3.29
N TRP A 24 28.79 -27.74 2.59
CA TRP A 24 27.38 -27.51 2.86
C TRP A 24 26.67 -28.79 3.26
N PHE A 25 25.68 -28.60 4.12
CA PHE A 25 24.92 -29.65 4.76
C PHE A 25 23.44 -29.26 4.78
N THR A 26 22.56 -30.24 4.67
CA THR A 26 21.13 -30.04 4.91
C THR A 26 20.64 -30.96 6.02
N ARG A 27 19.65 -30.46 6.77
CA ARG A 27 18.85 -31.24 7.72
C ARG A 27 17.38 -31.00 7.44
N GLU A 28 16.59 -32.05 7.39
CA GLU A 28 15.12 -31.91 7.33
C GLU A 28 14.60 -31.54 8.73
N LEU A 29 13.72 -30.55 8.79
CA LEU A 29 12.99 -30.20 10.00
C LEU A 29 11.71 -31.03 10.04
N LEU A 30 11.71 -32.03 10.93
CA LEU A 30 10.64 -32.98 11.15
C LEU A 30 9.54 -32.37 12.05
N PRO A 31 8.34 -32.99 12.11
CA PRO A 31 7.27 -32.55 13.01
C PRO A 31 7.74 -32.36 14.46
N PHE A 32 7.11 -31.40 15.15
CA PHE A 32 7.43 -31.02 16.54
C PHE A 32 8.84 -30.44 16.73
N GLY A 33 9.43 -29.85 15.69
CA GLY A 33 10.72 -29.17 15.76
C GLY A 33 11.91 -30.11 15.89
N ARG A 34 11.74 -31.40 15.57
CA ARG A 34 12.86 -32.37 15.58
C ARG A 34 13.72 -32.18 14.33
N MET A 35 15.02 -32.41 14.48
CA MET A 35 15.98 -32.31 13.39
C MET A 35 16.34 -33.71 12.88
N GLY A 36 16.18 -33.94 11.58
CA GLY A 36 16.65 -35.15 10.91
C GLY A 36 18.18 -35.23 10.79
N ASP A 37 18.66 -36.30 10.18
CA ASP A 37 20.10 -36.53 10.00
C ASP A 37 20.75 -35.47 9.11
N ILE A 38 22.01 -35.14 9.42
CA ILE A 38 22.83 -34.25 8.58
C ILE A 38 23.19 -35.03 7.32
N LYS A 39 22.76 -34.53 6.16
CA LYS A 39 23.25 -35.00 4.87
C LYS A 39 24.33 -34.05 4.37
N ARG A 40 25.56 -34.55 4.22
CA ARG A 40 26.64 -33.81 3.54
C ARG A 40 26.45 -33.98 2.05
N ASN A 41 26.16 -32.90 1.35
CA ASN A 41 25.70 -32.99 -0.02
C ASN A 41 26.69 -32.40 -1.03
N GLY A 42 27.73 -31.69 -0.58
CA GLY A 42 28.80 -31.25 -1.48
C GLY A 42 29.85 -30.33 -0.87
N THR A 43 30.74 -29.85 -1.73
CA THR A 43 31.81 -28.89 -1.39
C THR A 43 31.85 -27.79 -2.44
N PHE A 44 31.93 -26.57 -1.96
CA PHE A 44 32.05 -25.36 -2.72
C PHE A 44 33.47 -24.80 -2.66
N TYR A 45 33.98 -24.28 -3.77
CA TYR A 45 35.30 -23.65 -3.86
C TYR A 45 35.14 -22.13 -4.06
N PHE A 46 34.88 -21.37 -2.99
CA PHE A 46 34.76 -19.91 -3.09
C PHE A 46 35.08 -19.14 -1.79
N PHE A 47 35.33 -17.84 -1.96
CA PHE A 47 35.58 -16.87 -0.89
C PHE A 47 34.28 -16.41 -0.22
N TYR A 48 34.42 -15.92 1.01
CA TYR A 48 33.32 -15.53 1.89
C TYR A 48 32.42 -14.41 1.31
N ASN A 49 31.13 -14.47 1.66
CA ASN A 49 30.09 -13.43 1.56
C ASN A 49 29.22 -13.34 0.31
N SER A 50 29.39 -14.22 -0.69
CA SER A 50 28.68 -14.06 -1.95
C SER A 50 27.56 -15.08 -2.19
N MET A 51 27.02 -15.75 -1.17
CA MET A 51 25.88 -16.65 -1.38
C MET A 51 24.55 -16.03 -1.00
N PHE A 52 23.67 -15.93 -1.98
CA PHE A 52 22.31 -15.41 -1.85
C PHE A 52 21.31 -16.50 -2.20
N GLU A 53 20.18 -16.46 -1.51
CA GLU A 53 19.08 -17.39 -1.66
C GLU A 53 17.90 -16.67 -2.33
N TYR A 54 17.19 -17.36 -3.22
CA TYR A 54 15.95 -16.87 -3.80
C TYR A 54 14.96 -18.02 -4.06
N SER A 55 13.67 -17.75 -3.88
CA SER A 55 12.58 -18.71 -4.09
C SER A 55 11.63 -18.29 -5.23
N SER A 56 11.50 -19.13 -6.26
CA SER A 56 10.55 -18.96 -7.37
C SER A 56 9.43 -19.99 -7.25
N GLY A 57 8.26 -19.59 -6.75
CA GLY A 57 7.16 -20.53 -6.50
C GLY A 57 7.56 -21.63 -5.51
N HIS A 58 7.66 -22.89 -5.98
CA HIS A 58 8.10 -24.04 -5.17
C HIS A 58 9.59 -24.39 -5.31
N ARG A 59 10.37 -23.58 -6.02
CA ARG A 59 11.79 -23.82 -6.27
C ARG A 59 12.64 -22.85 -5.48
N GLN A 60 13.84 -23.27 -5.12
CA GLN A 60 14.78 -22.44 -4.39
C GLN A 60 16.13 -22.49 -5.07
N PHE A 61 16.80 -21.35 -5.18
CA PHE A 61 18.05 -21.21 -5.91
C PHE A 61 19.10 -20.55 -5.03
N PHE A 62 20.34 -21.03 -5.16
CA PHE A 62 21.53 -20.47 -4.55
C PHE A 62 22.40 -19.83 -5.63
N TYR A 63 22.83 -18.61 -5.36
CA TYR A 63 23.66 -17.79 -6.24
C TYR A 63 25.02 -17.62 -5.61
N GLY A 64 26.09 -17.71 -6.40
CA GLY A 64 27.43 -17.49 -5.86
C GLY A 64 28.41 -16.92 -6.87
N GLN A 65 29.57 -16.50 -6.35
CA GLN A 65 30.66 -15.93 -7.13
C GLN A 65 31.98 -16.67 -6.83
N SER A 66 32.76 -16.94 -7.88
CA SER A 66 34.12 -17.48 -7.77
C SER A 66 35.15 -16.50 -8.34
N ARG A 67 36.32 -16.45 -7.67
CA ARG A 67 37.49 -15.64 -8.06
C ARG A 67 38.64 -16.59 -8.38
N ASN A 68 39.19 -16.52 -9.60
CA ASN A 68 40.29 -17.36 -10.10
C ASN A 68 40.02 -18.88 -10.02
N GLY A 69 38.78 -19.32 -10.26
CA GLY A 69 38.40 -20.72 -10.12
C GLY A 69 38.99 -21.64 -11.20
N ARG A 70 39.61 -22.74 -10.80
CA ARG A 70 39.77 -23.96 -11.62
C ARG A 70 38.54 -24.83 -11.35
N PHE A 71 37.74 -25.11 -12.38
CA PHE A 71 36.55 -25.94 -12.23
C PHE A 71 36.89 -27.43 -12.34
N ILE A 72 36.57 -28.21 -11.30
CA ILE A 72 36.60 -29.68 -11.37
C ILE A 72 35.14 -30.11 -11.42
N GLY A 73 34.58 -30.15 -12.61
CA GLY A 73 33.17 -30.49 -12.84
C GLY A 73 32.78 -30.50 -14.32
N TYR A 74 33.55 -29.81 -15.16
CA TYR A 74 33.46 -29.90 -16.61
C TYR A 74 34.86 -30.13 -17.19
N ASN A 75 34.94 -30.91 -18.27
CA ASN A 75 36.15 -31.56 -18.78
C ASN A 75 37.20 -30.64 -19.40
N ASN A 76 37.18 -29.33 -19.14
CA ASN A 76 38.10 -28.37 -19.72
C ASN A 76 38.78 -27.54 -18.63
N ASN A 77 40.11 -27.61 -18.62
CA ASN A 77 41.05 -26.94 -17.73
C ASN A 77 41.08 -25.40 -17.91
N GLU A 78 39.95 -24.77 -18.22
CA GLU A 78 39.87 -23.32 -18.43
C GLU A 78 39.83 -22.60 -17.08
N THR A 79 40.90 -21.85 -16.80
CA THR A 79 40.90 -20.84 -15.75
C THR A 79 40.23 -19.60 -16.29
N VAL A 80 39.23 -19.11 -15.57
CA VAL A 80 38.53 -17.89 -15.96
C VAL A 80 38.50 -16.94 -14.77
N PRO A 81 38.67 -15.62 -14.97
CA PRO A 81 39.01 -14.72 -13.87
C PRO A 81 37.89 -14.61 -12.82
N TYR A 82 36.63 -14.48 -13.28
CA TYR A 82 35.46 -14.22 -12.43
C TYR A 82 34.20 -14.88 -12.98
N TYR A 83 33.58 -15.77 -12.20
CA TYR A 83 32.37 -16.51 -12.60
C TYR A 83 31.28 -16.37 -11.55
N TYR A 84 30.05 -16.35 -12.03
CA TYR A 84 28.84 -16.42 -11.21
C TYR A 84 28.21 -17.78 -11.45
N PHE A 85 27.39 -18.27 -10.53
CA PHE A 85 26.68 -19.53 -10.74
C PHE A 85 25.32 -19.52 -10.05
N ILE A 86 24.44 -20.38 -10.54
CA ILE A 86 23.11 -20.62 -10.00
C ILE A 86 22.94 -22.13 -9.82
N GLN A 87 22.43 -22.54 -8.67
CA GLN A 87 22.06 -23.92 -8.39
C GLN A 87 20.68 -23.98 -7.76
N GLU A 88 19.81 -24.82 -8.31
CA GLU A 88 18.51 -25.11 -7.72
C GLU A 88 18.67 -26.09 -6.55
N LEU A 89 17.92 -25.91 -5.49
CA LEU A 89 17.81 -26.87 -4.41
C LEU A 89 16.68 -27.85 -4.72
N MET A 90 17.06 -29.11 -4.82
CA MET A 90 16.20 -30.22 -5.19
C MET A 90 15.39 -30.72 -3.98
N TYR A 91 14.30 -31.43 -4.25
CA TYR A 91 13.35 -31.91 -3.24
C TYR A 91 13.96 -32.89 -2.21
N ASP A 92 15.07 -33.54 -2.55
CA ASP A 92 15.82 -34.44 -1.66
C ASP A 92 16.84 -33.71 -0.77
N GLY A 93 16.93 -32.39 -0.90
CA GLY A 93 17.88 -31.52 -0.21
C GLY A 93 19.26 -31.44 -0.88
N SER A 94 19.45 -32.05 -2.05
CA SER A 94 20.63 -31.88 -2.90
C SER A 94 20.55 -30.60 -3.74
N LEU A 95 21.67 -30.16 -4.33
CA LEU A 95 21.70 -29.04 -5.28
C LEU A 95 21.79 -29.59 -6.69
N SER A 96 21.16 -28.91 -7.65
CA SER A 96 21.28 -29.21 -9.07
C SER A 96 22.73 -29.11 -9.52
N ASP A 97 23.03 -29.73 -10.66
CA ASP A 97 24.24 -29.41 -11.39
C ASP A 97 24.32 -27.90 -11.63
N MET A 98 25.54 -27.39 -11.60
CA MET A 98 25.78 -25.97 -11.76
C MET A 98 25.38 -25.52 -13.15
N ASP A 99 24.41 -24.61 -13.24
CA ASP A 99 24.06 -24.01 -14.53
C ASP A 99 25.13 -22.98 -14.90
N THR A 100 25.94 -23.33 -15.91
CA THR A 100 27.03 -22.51 -16.43
C THR A 100 26.57 -21.43 -17.42
N ASP A 101 25.27 -21.27 -17.66
CA ASP A 101 24.75 -20.14 -18.47
C ASP A 101 24.80 -18.79 -17.72
N SER A 102 25.53 -18.78 -16.60
CA SER A 102 25.75 -17.69 -15.68
C SER A 102 26.82 -16.74 -16.21
N GLY A 103 26.39 -15.87 -17.12
CA GLY A 103 27.06 -14.68 -17.66
C GLY A 103 28.52 -14.44 -17.25
N ARG A 104 29.42 -14.62 -18.21
CA ARG A 104 30.80 -14.09 -18.15
C ARG A 104 30.76 -12.58 -17.91
N PHE A 105 31.59 -12.09 -16.99
CA PHE A 105 31.86 -10.67 -16.84
C PHE A 105 33.30 -10.39 -17.26
N ASP A 106 33.49 -9.37 -18.08
CA ASP A 106 34.81 -8.94 -18.56
C ASP A 106 35.64 -8.27 -17.44
N GLU A 107 34.97 -7.79 -16.38
CA GLU A 107 35.59 -7.14 -15.22
C GLU A 107 35.12 -7.77 -13.89
N PHE A 108 35.91 -7.58 -12.83
CA PHE A 108 35.52 -8.02 -11.48
C PHE A 108 34.43 -7.11 -10.92
N TYR A 109 33.23 -7.65 -10.78
CA TYR A 109 32.19 -7.08 -9.93
C TYR A 109 32.12 -7.93 -8.66
N ASP A 110 32.03 -7.36 -7.47
CA ASP A 110 31.65 -8.10 -6.25
C ASP A 110 30.14 -8.37 -6.32
N LEU A 111 29.70 -9.63 -6.15
CA LEU A 111 28.29 -9.98 -5.99
C LEU A 111 27.81 -9.56 -4.60
N GLN A 112 26.70 -8.83 -4.52
CA GLN A 112 26.33 -8.14 -3.28
C GLN A 112 24.95 -8.50 -2.71
N SER A 113 23.89 -8.68 -3.52
CA SER A 113 22.64 -9.36 -3.12
C SER A 113 21.70 -9.63 -4.28
N ALA A 114 20.70 -10.49 -4.04
CA ALA A 114 19.49 -10.60 -4.87
C ALA A 114 18.32 -9.82 -4.22
N PHE A 115 17.37 -9.35 -5.04
CA PHE A 115 16.13 -8.71 -4.59
C PHE A 115 14.96 -9.01 -5.55
N SER A 116 13.72 -8.72 -5.13
CA SER A 116 12.48 -9.17 -5.78
C SER A 116 11.50 -8.02 -5.97
N THR A 117 10.79 -7.97 -7.11
CA THR A 117 9.85 -6.89 -7.47
C THR A 117 8.74 -7.46 -8.35
N ASN A 118 7.45 -7.25 -8.04
CA ASN A 118 6.32 -7.63 -8.92
C ASN A 118 6.44 -9.00 -9.63
N ARG A 119 6.85 -10.06 -8.90
CA ARG A 119 7.11 -11.43 -9.39
C ARG A 119 8.33 -11.63 -10.31
N LYS A 120 9.20 -10.62 -10.42
CA LYS A 120 10.51 -10.64 -11.07
C LYS A 120 11.61 -10.51 -10.04
N HIS A 121 12.76 -11.09 -10.35
CA HIS A 121 13.86 -11.17 -9.41
C HIS A 121 15.11 -10.62 -10.07
N TYR A 122 15.97 -10.00 -9.29
CA TYR A 122 17.15 -9.31 -9.79
C TYR A 122 18.34 -9.65 -8.91
N PHE A 123 19.54 -9.69 -9.51
CA PHE A 123 20.77 -9.61 -8.74
C PHE A 123 21.55 -8.37 -9.13
N TYR A 124 22.34 -7.86 -8.19
CA TYR A 124 23.26 -6.77 -8.45
C TYR A 124 24.70 -7.13 -8.12
N ALA A 125 25.60 -6.58 -8.92
CA ALA A 125 27.03 -6.68 -8.69
C ALA A 125 27.67 -5.30 -8.96
N GLN A 126 28.79 -5.02 -8.31
CA GLN A 126 29.44 -3.72 -8.39
C GLN A 126 30.96 -3.83 -8.43
N ASN A 127 31.61 -2.92 -9.11
CA ASN A 127 33.05 -2.71 -8.99
C ASN A 127 33.32 -1.28 -8.50
N ASP A 128 34.59 -0.89 -8.42
CA ASP A 128 34.95 0.43 -7.88
C ASP A 128 34.45 1.62 -8.74
N LYS A 129 33.86 1.38 -9.93
CA LYS A 129 33.41 2.40 -10.89
C LYS A 129 31.96 2.25 -11.36
N ASN A 130 31.40 1.04 -11.33
CA ASN A 130 30.13 0.70 -11.98
C ASN A 130 29.33 -0.27 -11.10
N PHE A 131 28.00 -0.18 -11.19
CA PHE A 131 27.11 -1.29 -10.81
C PHE A 131 26.37 -1.85 -12.02
N ILE A 132 25.91 -3.08 -11.86
CA ILE A 132 25.04 -3.77 -12.80
C ILE A 132 23.86 -4.39 -12.06
N ILE A 133 22.70 -4.38 -12.70
CA ILE A 133 21.51 -5.11 -12.26
C ILE A 133 21.05 -6.00 -13.41
N LYS A 134 20.78 -7.27 -13.10
CA LYS A 134 20.26 -8.25 -14.06
C LYS A 134 19.02 -8.95 -13.53
N GLU A 135 18.01 -9.10 -14.38
CA GLU A 135 16.82 -9.90 -14.09
C GLU A 135 17.16 -11.40 -14.07
N LEU A 136 16.54 -12.13 -13.16
CA LEU A 136 16.55 -13.58 -13.05
C LEU A 136 15.27 -14.11 -13.67
N ASN A 137 15.43 -14.88 -14.72
CA ASN A 137 14.30 -15.52 -15.39
C ASN A 137 13.70 -16.60 -14.49
N SER A 138 12.42 -16.90 -14.71
CA SER A 138 11.67 -17.91 -13.93
C SER A 138 12.24 -19.33 -14.06
N ASN A 139 13.05 -19.60 -15.08
CA ASN A 139 13.76 -20.86 -15.31
C ASN A 139 15.12 -20.94 -14.60
N GLY A 140 15.51 -19.93 -13.81
CA GLY A 140 16.79 -19.90 -13.11
C GLY A 140 17.96 -19.38 -13.94
N THR A 141 17.74 -18.86 -15.17
CA THR A 141 18.82 -18.23 -15.95
C THR A 141 18.91 -16.72 -15.71
N ILE A 142 20.10 -16.17 -15.96
CA ILE A 142 20.37 -14.74 -15.88
C ILE A 142 19.92 -14.07 -17.19
N GLY A 143 18.97 -13.15 -17.09
CA GLY A 143 18.52 -12.31 -18.20
C GLY A 143 19.56 -11.28 -18.66
N THR A 144 19.21 -10.48 -19.66
CA THR A 144 20.06 -9.40 -20.19
C THR A 144 20.32 -8.31 -19.14
N VAL A 145 21.43 -7.58 -19.30
CA VAL A 145 21.74 -6.40 -18.47
C VAL A 145 20.55 -5.46 -18.51
N THR A 146 19.92 -5.28 -17.36
CA THR A 146 18.76 -4.40 -17.27
C THR A 146 19.24 -2.96 -17.08
N HIS A 147 20.30 -2.75 -16.27
CA HIS A 147 20.80 -1.40 -15.92
C HIS A 147 22.32 -1.34 -15.65
N SER A 148 22.96 -0.24 -16.04
CA SER A 148 24.36 0.10 -15.70
C SER A 148 24.51 1.61 -15.42
N GLY A 149 25.39 2.00 -14.49
CA GLY A 149 25.65 3.40 -14.16
C GLY A 149 26.86 3.63 -13.25
N ALA A 150 27.37 4.87 -13.25
CA ALA A 150 28.65 5.25 -12.62
C ALA A 150 28.52 6.05 -11.30
N ASN A 151 27.29 6.32 -10.82
CA ASN A 151 27.06 7.18 -9.65
C ASN A 151 26.90 6.36 -8.37
N ILE A 152 27.96 5.71 -7.91
CA ILE A 152 28.01 5.10 -6.58
C ILE A 152 29.07 5.82 -5.76
N LEU A 153 28.67 6.36 -4.60
CA LEU A 153 29.61 6.91 -3.63
C LEU A 153 30.29 5.72 -2.91
N GLY A 154 31.40 5.23 -3.46
CA GLY A 154 32.28 4.23 -2.81
C GLY A 154 31.77 2.78 -2.81
N ARG A 155 32.47 1.89 -2.09
CA ARG A 155 32.06 0.48 -1.94
C ARG A 155 30.85 0.37 -1.02
N THR A 156 29.68 0.22 -1.63
CA THR A 156 28.40 -0.17 -1.03
C THR A 156 28.63 -1.45 -0.21
N LYS A 157 28.39 -1.40 1.11
CA LYS A 157 28.75 -2.52 1.99
C LYS A 157 27.67 -3.60 2.11
N PHE A 158 26.37 -3.32 1.95
CA PHE A 158 25.24 -4.26 2.19
C PHE A 158 23.93 -3.76 1.47
N PRO A 159 22.81 -4.53 1.42
CA PRO A 159 21.94 -4.78 0.25
C PRO A 159 21.05 -3.65 -0.30
N ILE A 160 20.58 -3.82 -1.54
CA ILE A 160 19.41 -3.14 -2.13
C ILE A 160 18.15 -3.67 -1.45
N PHE A 161 17.24 -2.78 -1.07
CA PHE A 161 15.94 -3.17 -0.51
C PHE A 161 14.80 -2.35 -1.10
N ALA A 162 13.58 -2.89 -0.99
CA ALA A 162 12.36 -2.22 -1.42
C ALA A 162 12.08 -0.97 -0.55
N CYS A 163 11.59 0.10 -1.18
CA CYS A 163 11.14 1.32 -0.51
C CYS A 163 9.91 1.87 -1.22
N GLU A 164 8.73 1.78 -0.59
CA GLU A 164 7.50 2.52 -0.97
C GLU A 164 7.17 2.56 -2.49
N ASP A 165 7.33 1.43 -3.19
CA ASP A 165 7.10 1.20 -4.64
C ASP A 165 8.29 1.46 -5.59
N GLU A 166 9.46 1.80 -5.06
CA GLU A 166 10.72 1.89 -5.79
C GLU A 166 11.83 1.02 -5.14
N HIS A 167 13.02 0.98 -5.75
CA HIS A 167 14.18 0.28 -5.17
C HIS A 167 15.18 1.28 -4.60
N CYS A 168 15.71 0.98 -3.43
CA CYS A 168 16.67 1.83 -2.74
C CYS A 168 17.97 1.06 -2.49
N LEU A 169 19.11 1.68 -2.81
CA LEU A 169 20.42 1.23 -2.36
C LEU A 169 20.71 1.83 -0.98
N TYR A 170 21.23 1.01 -0.07
CA TYR A 170 21.90 1.50 1.12
C TYR A 170 23.40 1.59 0.87
N SER A 171 24.01 2.74 1.17
CA SER A 171 25.46 2.91 1.08
C SER A 171 26.04 3.56 2.35
N GLU A 172 27.21 3.07 2.77
CA GLU A 172 27.99 3.62 3.87
C GLU A 172 29.22 4.33 3.30
N VAL A 173 29.33 5.64 3.54
CA VAL A 173 30.43 6.46 3.02
C VAL A 173 31.02 7.27 4.17
N GLY A 174 32.26 6.94 4.54
CA GLY A 174 32.92 7.54 5.69
C GLY A 174 32.18 7.23 6.99
N ASN A 175 31.66 8.26 7.66
CA ASN A 175 30.83 8.15 8.86
C ASN A 175 29.34 8.42 8.57
N GLY A 176 28.94 8.56 7.31
CA GLY A 176 27.57 8.82 6.90
C GLY A 176 26.96 7.60 6.22
N TRP A 177 25.66 7.41 6.43
CA TRP A 177 24.90 6.44 5.66
C TRP A 177 23.88 7.15 4.77
N TYR A 178 23.67 6.56 3.60
CA TYR A 178 22.96 7.16 2.48
C TYR A 178 21.97 6.16 1.91
N ILE A 179 20.84 6.68 1.41
CA ILE A 179 19.92 5.91 0.58
C ILE A 179 19.92 6.51 -0.82
N THR A 180 20.04 5.66 -1.83
CA THR A 180 19.98 6.04 -3.24
C THR A 180 18.79 5.36 -3.89
N LYS A 181 17.80 6.14 -4.35
CA LYS A 181 16.67 5.58 -5.09
C LYS A 181 17.09 5.11 -6.47
N ILE A 182 16.40 4.10 -6.98
CA ILE A 182 16.50 3.58 -8.34
C ILE A 182 15.14 3.81 -8.99
N SER A 183 15.08 4.81 -9.86
CA SER A 183 13.86 5.18 -10.58
C SER A 183 14.11 5.03 -12.09
N HIS A 184 13.21 4.33 -12.77
CA HIS A 184 13.34 4.04 -14.22
C HIS A 184 14.71 3.48 -14.62
N GLY A 185 15.34 2.69 -13.74
CA GLY A 185 16.62 2.06 -14.04
C GLY A 185 17.86 2.93 -13.85
N LYS A 186 17.70 4.14 -13.28
CA LYS A 186 18.81 5.04 -12.96
C LYS A 186 18.89 5.25 -11.46
N LEU A 187 20.11 5.34 -10.95
CA LEU A 187 20.33 5.83 -9.60
C LEU A 187 20.06 7.33 -9.55
N GLU A 188 19.20 7.72 -8.63
CA GLU A 188 19.04 9.11 -8.23
C GLU A 188 20.25 9.57 -7.41
N GLU A 189 20.30 10.84 -7.04
CA GLU A 189 21.37 11.35 -6.17
C GLU A 189 21.25 10.75 -4.76
N PRO A 190 22.34 10.20 -4.18
CA PRO A 190 22.31 9.62 -2.84
C PRO A 190 21.95 10.66 -1.78
N VAL A 191 20.93 10.39 -0.98
CA VAL A 191 20.51 11.24 0.13
C VAL A 191 21.16 10.75 1.41
N ARG A 192 21.81 11.65 2.17
CA ARG A 192 22.38 11.32 3.48
C ARG A 192 21.29 11.32 4.53
N TYR A 193 21.18 10.25 5.31
CA TYR A 193 20.15 10.14 6.36
C TYR A 193 20.69 10.22 7.78
N GLY A 194 21.98 9.98 7.98
CA GLY A 194 22.54 10.11 9.31
C GLY A 194 24.01 9.79 9.41
N ASN A 195 24.47 9.78 10.66
CA ASN A 195 25.79 9.30 11.02
C ASN A 195 25.73 7.82 11.37
N ILE A 196 26.75 7.07 10.98
CA ILE A 196 26.95 5.68 11.36
C ILE A 196 27.34 5.67 12.84
N VAL A 197 26.42 5.22 13.69
CA VAL A 197 26.62 5.11 15.15
C VAL A 197 27.09 3.71 15.56
N HIS A 198 27.02 2.73 14.65
CA HIS A 198 27.14 1.31 14.95
C HIS A 198 28.21 0.59 14.12
N ARG A 199 28.76 -0.49 14.69
CA ARG A 199 29.81 -1.32 14.05
C ARG A 199 29.25 -2.29 13.00
N TYR A 200 27.94 -2.58 13.06
CA TYR A 200 27.16 -3.39 12.12
C TYR A 200 25.78 -2.75 11.94
N ASN A 201 25.28 -2.67 10.70
CA ASN A 201 23.95 -2.12 10.39
C ASN A 201 23.19 -3.07 9.48
N PHE A 202 22.08 -3.61 9.95
CA PHE A 202 21.16 -4.43 9.16
C PHE A 202 19.82 -3.69 9.06
N PRO A 203 19.49 -3.08 7.91
CA PRO A 203 18.20 -2.47 7.68
C PRO A 203 17.11 -3.53 7.47
N PHE A 204 15.91 -3.31 8.02
CA PHE A 204 14.72 -4.14 7.78
C PHE A 204 13.44 -3.31 7.94
N TRP A 205 12.35 -3.72 7.28
CA TRP A 205 11.06 -3.05 7.36
C TRP A 205 10.06 -3.81 8.25
N ILE A 206 9.26 -3.08 9.03
CA ILE A 206 8.05 -3.59 9.67
C ILE A 206 6.94 -2.56 9.42
N ASN A 207 5.84 -2.98 8.78
CA ASN A 207 4.64 -2.16 8.54
C ASN A 207 4.96 -0.77 7.94
N GLY A 208 5.70 -0.73 6.83
CA GLY A 208 6.03 0.55 6.17
C GLY A 208 6.94 1.47 6.98
N ARG A 209 7.67 0.95 7.98
CA ARG A 209 8.72 1.68 8.69
C ARG A 209 10.07 0.98 8.59
N LEU A 210 11.13 1.76 8.37
CA LEU A 210 12.51 1.28 8.27
C LEU A 210 13.18 1.27 9.65
N TYR A 211 13.63 0.09 10.05
CA TYR A 211 14.37 -0.15 11.28
C TYR A 211 15.80 -0.55 10.98
N PHE A 212 16.70 -0.27 11.92
CA PHE A 212 18.07 -0.74 11.88
C PHE A 212 18.37 -1.58 13.11
N TYR A 213 18.90 -2.78 12.87
CA TYR A 213 19.49 -3.62 13.90
C TYR A 213 21.00 -3.45 13.85
N GLY A 214 21.60 -3.02 14.96
CA GLY A 214 23.03 -2.75 15.01
C GLY A 214 23.61 -2.84 16.42
N GLN A 215 24.93 -2.99 16.47
CA GLN A 215 25.68 -3.09 17.72
C GLN A 215 26.30 -1.74 18.10
N GLU A 216 25.96 -1.24 19.28
CA GLU A 216 26.50 0.00 19.87
C GLU A 216 27.96 -0.14 20.29
N ALA A 217 28.62 1.00 20.55
CA ALA A 217 30.03 1.05 20.96
C ALA A 217 30.31 0.30 22.28
N ASN A 218 29.29 0.12 23.12
CA ASN A 218 29.33 -0.67 24.36
C ASN A 218 29.07 -2.19 24.15
N ASN A 219 29.00 -2.65 22.89
CA ASN A 219 28.66 -4.02 22.47
C ASN A 219 27.20 -4.46 22.68
N GLU A 220 26.27 -3.57 23.04
CA GLU A 220 24.84 -3.89 23.11
C GLU A 220 24.20 -3.89 21.72
N TRP A 221 23.27 -4.82 21.49
CA TRP A 221 22.48 -4.87 20.26
C TRP A 221 21.20 -4.06 20.44
N THR A 222 20.97 -3.10 19.55
CA THR A 222 19.80 -2.21 19.61
C THR A 222 19.07 -2.23 18.28
N ILE A 223 17.73 -2.18 18.36
CA ILE A 223 16.87 -1.84 17.23
C ILE A 223 16.53 -0.36 17.36
N LYS A 224 16.85 0.43 16.35
CA LYS A 224 16.44 1.83 16.28
C LYS A 224 15.45 2.01 15.14
N ASP A 225 14.30 2.59 15.47
CA ASP A 225 13.40 3.21 14.50
C ASP A 225 14.13 4.42 13.92
N VAL A 226 14.37 4.40 12.61
CA VAL A 226 14.79 5.61 11.92
C VAL A 226 13.53 6.24 11.37
N PHE A 227 12.99 7.18 12.14
CA PHE A 227 11.93 8.07 11.68
C PHE A 227 12.47 8.81 10.45
N LEU A 228 12.04 8.39 9.26
CA LEU A 228 12.32 9.07 8.01
C LEU A 228 11.48 10.36 8.00
N LYS A 229 11.95 11.40 8.72
CA LYS A 229 11.47 12.76 8.46
C LYS A 229 12.03 13.19 7.13
N HIS A 230 11.36 12.80 6.04
CA HIS A 230 11.66 13.34 4.73
C HIS A 230 11.10 14.76 4.64
N SER A 231 12.02 15.71 4.69
CA SER A 231 11.82 17.09 4.28
C SER A 231 11.92 17.13 2.75
N THR A 232 10.89 17.70 2.13
CA THR A 232 10.83 18.23 0.75
C THR A 232 10.79 17.24 -0.41
N SER A 233 9.71 16.44 -0.44
CA SER A 233 8.87 16.08 -1.60
C SER A 233 7.91 15.03 -1.05
N GLU A 234 6.61 15.28 -1.05
CA GLU A 234 5.58 14.32 -0.63
C GLU A 234 5.95 12.91 -1.12
N SER A 235 6.26 12.00 -0.19
CA SER A 235 6.04 10.58 -0.42
C SER A 235 4.57 10.48 -0.77
N LYS A 236 4.26 10.25 -2.05
CA LYS A 236 2.87 10.15 -2.51
C LYS A 236 2.27 8.96 -1.78
N ARG A 237 1.45 9.24 -0.78
CA ARG A 237 0.63 8.28 -0.03
C ARG A 237 0.03 7.20 -0.94
N SER A 238 -0.25 6.01 -0.41
CA SER A 238 -0.82 4.92 -1.22
C SER A 238 -2.14 5.33 -1.86
N SER A 239 -2.93 6.14 -1.14
CA SER A 239 -4.14 6.80 -1.62
C SER A 239 -3.86 7.74 -2.82
N ASN A 240 -2.78 8.51 -2.80
CA ASN A 240 -2.37 9.40 -3.91
C ASN A 240 -1.95 8.60 -5.15
N ARG A 241 -1.24 7.47 -4.96
CA ARG A 241 -0.82 6.60 -6.06
C ARG A 241 -2.03 5.91 -6.70
N ALA A 242 -2.98 5.47 -5.88
CA ALA A 242 -4.26 4.95 -6.33
C ALA A 242 -5.05 6.00 -7.13
N CYS A 243 -5.19 7.21 -6.58
CA CYS A 243 -5.83 8.35 -7.26
C CYS A 243 -5.19 8.68 -8.62
N ALA A 244 -3.85 8.67 -8.71
CA ALA A 244 -3.15 8.88 -9.98
C ALA A 244 -3.50 7.81 -11.04
N ASN A 245 -3.61 6.54 -10.63
CA ASN A 245 -4.06 5.47 -11.51
C ASN A 245 -5.52 5.70 -11.95
N TYR A 246 -6.41 6.04 -11.01
CA TYR A 246 -7.82 6.31 -11.31
C TYR A 246 -7.99 7.48 -12.28
N ASN A 247 -7.22 8.56 -12.11
CA ASN A 247 -7.20 9.67 -13.05
C ASN A 247 -6.78 9.24 -14.46
N SER A 248 -5.79 8.34 -14.59
CA SER A 248 -5.41 7.78 -15.90
C SER A 248 -6.50 6.90 -16.51
N ILE A 249 -7.35 6.26 -15.71
CA ILE A 249 -8.49 5.47 -16.20
C ILE A 249 -9.60 6.43 -16.65
N ALA A 250 -9.95 7.39 -15.79
CA ALA A 250 -10.98 8.39 -16.04
C ALA A 250 -10.70 9.24 -17.29
N SER A 251 -9.42 9.56 -17.58
CA SER A 251 -9.03 10.32 -18.76
C SER A 251 -9.19 9.55 -20.08
N ARG A 252 -9.30 8.21 -20.03
CA ARG A 252 -9.50 7.35 -21.20
C ARG A 252 -10.98 7.09 -21.48
N LEU A 253 -11.86 7.44 -20.55
CA LEU A 253 -13.29 7.29 -20.68
C LEU A 253 -13.90 8.59 -21.27
N PRO A 254 -14.92 8.49 -22.14
CA PRO A 254 -15.59 9.66 -22.66
C PRO A 254 -16.32 10.39 -21.51
N GLN A 255 -15.84 11.57 -21.15
CA GLN A 255 -16.43 12.39 -20.08
C GLN A 255 -17.45 13.38 -20.64
N TYR A 256 -18.59 13.49 -19.97
CA TYR A 256 -19.50 14.62 -20.11
C TYR A 256 -19.28 15.54 -18.90
N ARG A 257 -18.81 16.77 -19.13
CA ARG A 257 -18.78 17.83 -18.11
C ARG A 257 -19.96 18.76 -18.34
N ILE A 258 -20.97 18.75 -17.47
CA ILE A 258 -22.02 19.79 -17.44
C ILE A 258 -22.45 20.08 -16.00
N THR A 259 -22.57 21.37 -15.67
CA THR A 259 -22.94 21.94 -14.37
C THR A 259 -24.35 22.59 -14.40
N PHE A 260 -24.91 22.77 -13.18
CA PHE A 260 -26.08 23.57 -12.77
C PHE A 260 -27.48 22.91 -12.79
N GLY A 261 -27.82 22.28 -11.66
CA GLY A 261 -29.16 21.82 -11.25
C GLY A 261 -29.10 21.21 -9.82
N ASP A 262 -30.22 21.13 -9.09
CA ASP A 262 -30.31 20.47 -7.77
C ASP A 262 -30.47 18.93 -7.89
N SER A 263 -30.97 18.44 -9.02
CA SER A 263 -30.91 17.04 -9.43
C SER A 263 -29.58 16.77 -10.11
N THR A 264 -28.94 15.63 -9.83
CA THR A 264 -27.74 15.26 -10.60
C THR A 264 -28.14 14.85 -12.01
N ILE A 265 -27.21 14.94 -12.96
CA ILE A 265 -27.38 14.24 -14.23
C ILE A 265 -26.86 12.80 -14.09
N ARG A 266 -27.28 11.93 -15.01
CA ARG A 266 -26.78 10.56 -15.09
C ARG A 266 -25.25 10.55 -15.22
N ASP A 267 -24.61 9.60 -14.54
CA ASP A 267 -23.15 9.37 -14.53
C ASP A 267 -22.31 10.53 -13.95
N GLU A 268 -22.92 11.53 -13.29
CA GLU A 268 -22.19 12.70 -12.75
C GLU A 268 -21.29 12.35 -11.56
N PHE A 269 -21.71 11.40 -10.72
CA PHE A 269 -20.99 10.97 -9.51
C PHE A 269 -20.75 9.45 -9.53
N PRO A 270 -19.86 8.96 -10.41
CA PRO A 270 -19.68 7.52 -10.66
C PRO A 270 -19.08 6.74 -9.48
N TRP A 271 -18.62 7.41 -8.43
CA TRP A 271 -18.13 6.82 -7.18
C TRP A 271 -19.21 6.62 -6.13
N MET A 272 -20.45 7.05 -6.39
CA MET A 272 -21.54 6.86 -5.44
C MET A 272 -21.91 5.38 -5.30
N ALA A 273 -22.05 4.96 -4.06
CA ALA A 273 -22.51 3.65 -3.68
C ALA A 273 -23.74 3.77 -2.78
N ALA A 274 -24.78 2.98 -3.03
CA ALA A 274 -25.96 2.89 -2.17
C ALA A 274 -25.92 1.58 -1.37
N LEU A 275 -26.07 1.66 -0.05
CA LEU A 275 -26.01 0.51 0.84
C LEU A 275 -27.41 -0.07 1.03
N ALA A 276 -27.59 -1.33 0.65
CA ALA A 276 -28.86 -2.03 0.67
C ALA A 276 -29.00 -2.89 1.93
N TYR A 277 -30.02 -2.61 2.72
CA TYR A 277 -30.29 -3.31 3.97
C TYR A 277 -31.55 -4.14 3.87
N ARG A 278 -31.52 -5.36 4.40
CA ARG A 278 -32.74 -6.15 4.57
C ARG A 278 -33.49 -5.70 5.81
N SER A 279 -34.71 -5.21 5.62
CA SER A 279 -35.61 -4.83 6.71
C SER A 279 -35.98 -6.05 7.54
N LYS A 280 -35.77 -5.99 8.86
CA LYS A 280 -36.14 -7.09 9.76
C LYS A 280 -37.66 -7.26 9.90
N THR A 281 -38.43 -6.22 9.60
CA THR A 281 -39.88 -6.19 9.76
C THR A 281 -40.62 -6.53 8.48
N THR A 282 -40.24 -5.94 7.34
CA THR A 282 -40.92 -6.14 6.05
C THR A 282 -40.24 -7.18 5.17
N ASN A 283 -38.97 -7.54 5.48
CA ASN A 283 -38.10 -8.35 4.63
C ASN A 283 -37.82 -7.73 3.24
N GLU A 284 -38.14 -6.45 3.06
CA GLU A 284 -37.84 -5.68 1.87
C GLU A 284 -36.43 -5.08 1.94
N ILE A 285 -35.89 -4.70 0.79
CA ILE A 285 -34.62 -3.99 0.71
C ILE A 285 -34.88 -2.49 0.91
N GLU A 286 -34.13 -1.88 1.82
CA GLU A 286 -34.17 -0.46 2.13
C GLU A 286 -32.79 0.16 1.92
N PHE A 287 -32.72 1.30 1.22
CA PHE A 287 -31.49 2.08 1.08
C PHE A 287 -31.50 3.19 2.14
N LYS A 288 -30.57 3.13 3.10
CA LYS A 288 -30.52 4.05 4.25
C LYS A 288 -29.23 4.85 4.36
N CYS A 289 -28.19 4.41 3.66
CA CYS A 289 -26.89 5.06 3.66
C CYS A 289 -26.30 5.04 2.26
N GLY A 290 -25.46 6.03 2.01
CA GLY A 290 -24.52 6.05 0.92
C GLY A 290 -23.14 5.52 1.32
N GLY A 291 -22.27 5.52 0.33
CA GLY A 291 -20.86 5.21 0.43
C GLY A 291 -20.13 5.75 -0.78
N THR A 292 -18.80 5.62 -0.75
CA THR A 292 -17.92 6.08 -1.82
C THR A 292 -17.02 4.94 -2.26
N ILE A 293 -16.96 4.64 -3.55
CA ILE A 293 -15.96 3.72 -4.09
C ILE A 293 -14.59 4.38 -3.96
N ILE A 294 -13.66 3.72 -3.27
CA ILE A 294 -12.29 4.25 -3.06
C ILE A 294 -11.20 3.29 -3.56
N SER A 295 -11.57 2.05 -3.91
CA SER A 295 -10.67 1.09 -4.56
C SER A 295 -11.42 0.10 -5.46
N TYR A 296 -10.72 -0.90 -6.00
CA TYR A 296 -11.33 -1.97 -6.79
C TYR A 296 -12.25 -2.89 -5.99
N GLU A 297 -12.22 -2.87 -4.66
CA GLU A 297 -13.05 -3.77 -3.83
C GLU A 297 -13.58 -3.10 -2.55
N ILE A 298 -13.25 -1.83 -2.32
CA ILE A 298 -13.55 -1.13 -1.08
C ILE A 298 -14.47 0.06 -1.32
N VAL A 299 -15.52 0.12 -0.50
CA VAL A 299 -16.43 1.25 -0.36
C VAL A 299 -16.25 1.87 1.02
N LEU A 300 -15.95 3.16 1.05
CA LEU A 300 -15.87 3.98 2.26
C LEU A 300 -17.26 4.42 2.68
N THR A 301 -17.60 4.29 3.97
CA THR A 301 -18.88 4.74 4.52
C THR A 301 -18.72 5.12 6.00
N ALA A 302 -19.83 5.49 6.65
CA ALA A 302 -19.86 5.78 8.09
C ALA A 302 -19.99 4.48 8.91
N ALA A 303 -19.40 4.43 10.10
CA ALA A 303 -19.49 3.26 10.97
C ALA A 303 -20.94 2.96 11.39
N HIS A 304 -21.73 3.99 11.65
CA HIS A 304 -23.13 3.82 12.05
C HIS A 304 -24.01 3.18 10.95
N CYS A 305 -23.55 3.18 9.69
CA CYS A 305 -24.24 2.54 8.58
C CYS A 305 -24.06 1.02 8.59
N VAL A 306 -22.99 0.48 9.17
CA VAL A 306 -22.73 -0.97 9.18
C VAL A 306 -22.99 -1.61 10.55
N VAL A 307 -22.87 -0.85 11.63
CA VAL A 307 -23.06 -1.38 12.99
C VAL A 307 -24.53 -1.71 13.27
N ASN A 308 -24.79 -2.96 13.66
CA ASN A 308 -26.12 -3.51 13.97
C ASN A 308 -27.14 -3.45 12.80
N GLN A 309 -26.66 -3.28 11.57
CA GLN A 309 -27.48 -3.30 10.36
C GLN A 309 -27.36 -4.65 9.64
N SER A 310 -28.38 -4.98 8.84
CA SER A 310 -28.38 -6.17 7.98
C SER A 310 -28.01 -5.76 6.56
N LEU A 311 -26.78 -5.27 6.38
CA LEU A 311 -26.24 -4.90 5.07
C LEU A 311 -26.09 -6.15 4.21
N GLU A 312 -26.74 -6.17 3.05
CA GLU A 312 -26.78 -7.35 2.17
C GLU A 312 -25.88 -7.16 0.95
N TYR A 313 -26.02 -6.03 0.26
CA TYR A 313 -25.22 -5.70 -0.91
C TYR A 313 -24.99 -4.19 -1.02
N VAL A 314 -24.06 -3.82 -1.90
CA VAL A 314 -23.82 -2.43 -2.30
C VAL A 314 -24.21 -2.26 -3.76
N GLN A 315 -25.03 -1.26 -4.05
CA GLN A 315 -25.45 -0.92 -5.42
C GLN A 315 -24.58 0.21 -5.97
N LEU A 316 -23.98 0.00 -7.14
CA LEU A 316 -23.07 0.91 -7.83
C LEU A 316 -23.63 1.37 -9.18
N GLY A 317 -23.25 2.57 -9.61
CA GLY A 317 -23.53 3.09 -10.95
C GLY A 317 -24.99 3.47 -11.20
N SER A 318 -25.79 3.57 -10.14
CA SER A 318 -27.18 3.97 -10.23
C SER A 318 -27.33 5.48 -10.19
N HIS A 319 -28.21 6.01 -11.02
CA HIS A 319 -28.76 7.35 -10.84
C HIS A 319 -30.09 7.27 -10.08
N VAL A 320 -30.95 6.33 -10.49
CA VAL A 320 -32.23 6.02 -9.85
C VAL A 320 -32.08 4.70 -9.09
N LEU A 321 -32.44 4.64 -7.80
CA LEU A 321 -32.23 3.43 -6.99
C LEU A 321 -32.96 2.21 -7.54
N ASP A 322 -34.20 2.37 -8.02
CA ASP A 322 -34.95 1.29 -8.69
C ASP A 322 -34.75 1.29 -10.22
N GLY A 323 -33.78 2.04 -10.72
CA GLY A 323 -33.43 2.06 -12.14
C GLY A 323 -32.85 0.73 -12.66
N TRP A 324 -32.77 0.60 -13.98
CA TRP A 324 -32.19 -0.56 -14.65
C TRP A 324 -30.65 -0.47 -14.77
N GLU A 325 -30.08 0.72 -14.70
CA GLU A 325 -28.64 0.96 -14.69
C GLU A 325 -28.12 0.79 -13.26
N LYS A 326 -27.79 -0.45 -12.88
CA LYS A 326 -27.26 -0.77 -11.55
C LYS A 326 -26.38 -2.00 -11.58
N THR A 327 -25.37 -1.99 -10.71
CA THR A 327 -24.54 -3.16 -10.41
C THR A 327 -24.62 -3.45 -8.93
N ASN A 328 -25.21 -4.59 -8.56
CA ASN A 328 -25.33 -5.01 -7.17
C ASN A 328 -24.14 -5.92 -6.81
N MET A 329 -23.30 -5.46 -5.91
CA MET A 329 -22.10 -6.14 -5.45
C MET A 329 -22.34 -6.73 -4.06
N GLN A 330 -22.11 -8.03 -3.90
CA GLN A 330 -22.24 -8.68 -2.60
C GLN A 330 -21.15 -8.20 -1.63
N VAL A 331 -21.50 -8.07 -0.35
CA VAL A 331 -20.56 -7.70 0.71
C VAL A 331 -19.84 -8.95 1.23
N GLU A 332 -18.51 -8.89 1.30
CA GLU A 332 -17.69 -9.92 1.93
C GLU A 332 -17.62 -9.70 3.45
N THR A 333 -17.26 -8.48 3.83
CA THR A 333 -17.10 -8.07 5.23
C THR A 333 -17.07 -6.55 5.32
N TRP A 334 -17.05 -6.02 6.54
CA TRP A 334 -16.81 -4.61 6.81
C TRP A 334 -15.88 -4.45 8.01
N LEU A 335 -15.07 -3.40 7.97
CA LEU A 335 -14.18 -2.99 9.05
C LEU A 335 -14.65 -1.65 9.59
N VAL A 336 -14.98 -1.63 10.88
CA VAL A 336 -15.31 -0.41 11.62
C VAL A 336 -14.07 0.07 12.34
N HIS A 337 -13.82 1.38 12.33
CA HIS A 337 -12.72 1.96 13.10
C HIS A 337 -12.82 1.57 14.58
N GLU A 338 -11.71 1.12 15.16
CA GLU A 338 -11.66 0.43 16.45
C GLU A 338 -12.14 1.33 17.61
N ASN A 339 -11.94 2.63 17.45
CA ASN A 339 -12.35 3.66 18.41
C ASN A 339 -13.71 4.31 18.10
N TYR A 340 -14.53 3.74 17.21
CA TYR A 340 -15.87 4.26 16.90
C TYR A 340 -16.74 4.33 18.16
N SER A 341 -17.39 5.49 18.37
CA SER A 341 -18.27 5.71 19.52
C SER A 341 -19.60 6.33 19.09
N ARG A 342 -20.66 5.51 19.09
CA ARG A 342 -22.02 5.96 18.82
C ARG A 342 -22.53 7.04 19.78
N ILE A 343 -22.01 7.09 21.00
CA ILE A 343 -22.41 8.09 22.02
C ILE A 343 -21.86 9.48 21.67
N THR A 344 -20.64 9.53 21.15
CA THR A 344 -19.93 10.80 20.89
C THR A 344 -19.92 11.18 19.40
N GLY A 345 -20.33 10.28 18.50
CA GLY A 345 -20.22 10.46 17.06
C GLY A 345 -18.77 10.48 16.54
N GLN A 346 -17.80 10.08 17.37
CA GLN A 346 -16.38 10.09 17.02
C GLN A 346 -15.97 8.82 16.27
N ASN A 347 -15.00 8.97 15.37
CA ASN A 347 -14.46 7.90 14.53
C ASN A 347 -15.54 7.15 13.73
N ASP A 348 -16.53 7.89 13.24
CA ASP A 348 -17.66 7.35 12.48
C ASP A 348 -17.27 7.08 11.02
N ILE A 349 -16.46 6.04 10.84
CA ILE A 349 -15.90 5.62 9.55
C ILE A 349 -15.78 4.09 9.49
N ALA A 350 -16.07 3.53 8.33
CA ALA A 350 -15.96 2.11 8.04
C ALA A 350 -15.58 1.85 6.59
N LEU A 351 -14.91 0.71 6.37
CA LEU A 351 -14.59 0.17 5.05
C LEU A 351 -15.46 -1.06 4.80
N VAL A 352 -16.21 -1.07 3.70
CA VAL A 352 -16.97 -2.23 3.25
C VAL A 352 -16.18 -2.91 2.13
N LYS A 353 -15.82 -4.18 2.33
CA LYS A 353 -15.14 -5.00 1.34
C LYS A 353 -16.15 -5.81 0.56
N LEU A 354 -16.09 -5.73 -0.76
CA LEU A 354 -16.94 -6.45 -1.69
C LEU A 354 -16.35 -7.83 -2.01
N GLN A 355 -17.21 -8.80 -2.31
CA GLN A 355 -16.79 -10.17 -2.64
C GLN A 355 -16.05 -10.28 -3.98
N GLU A 356 -16.32 -9.34 -4.90
CA GLU A 356 -15.76 -9.32 -6.24
C GLU A 356 -15.16 -7.94 -6.55
N GLN A 357 -14.17 -7.92 -7.44
CA GLN A 357 -13.58 -6.67 -7.90
C GLN A 357 -14.53 -5.89 -8.81
N ILE A 358 -14.62 -4.59 -8.57
CA ILE A 358 -15.38 -3.63 -9.34
C ILE A 358 -14.74 -3.46 -10.72
N SER A 359 -15.54 -3.68 -11.76
CA SER A 359 -15.16 -3.34 -13.13
C SER A 359 -15.47 -1.87 -13.40
N PHE A 360 -14.42 -1.04 -13.44
CA PHE A 360 -14.57 0.39 -13.69
C PHE A 360 -15.11 0.68 -15.08
N SER A 361 -16.04 1.63 -15.15
CA SER A 361 -16.76 2.04 -16.36
C SER A 361 -16.99 3.55 -16.32
N ARG A 362 -17.65 4.13 -17.32
CA ARG A 362 -17.99 5.57 -17.29
C ARG A 362 -18.90 5.98 -16.11
N HIS A 363 -19.67 5.03 -15.57
CA HIS A 363 -20.67 5.25 -14.52
C HIS A 363 -20.28 4.61 -13.19
N ILE A 364 -19.15 3.90 -13.14
CA ILE A 364 -18.59 3.29 -11.94
C ILE A 364 -17.09 3.58 -11.91
N LEU A 365 -16.69 4.55 -11.09
CA LEU A 365 -15.29 4.95 -10.91
C LEU A 365 -15.02 5.22 -9.43
N PRO A 366 -13.80 4.98 -8.94
CA PRO A 366 -13.42 5.39 -7.60
C PRO A 366 -13.20 6.90 -7.51
N ALA A 367 -13.40 7.45 -6.31
CA ALA A 367 -12.99 8.81 -5.96
C ALA A 367 -11.57 8.83 -5.38
N CYS A 368 -10.95 10.01 -5.40
CA CYS A 368 -9.70 10.27 -4.70
C CYS A 368 -9.97 10.63 -3.24
N LEU A 369 -8.98 10.46 -2.37
CA LEU A 369 -9.06 10.86 -0.96
C LEU A 369 -8.17 12.09 -0.74
N SER A 370 -8.64 13.02 0.10
CA SER A 370 -7.85 14.20 0.46
C SER A 370 -6.73 13.83 1.42
N ASP A 371 -5.48 14.10 1.00
CA ASP A 371 -4.26 13.94 1.78
C ASP A 371 -3.87 15.17 2.60
N ASP A 372 -4.55 16.28 2.37
CA ASP A 372 -4.35 17.52 3.10
C ASP A 372 -4.85 17.39 4.54
N SER A 373 -3.89 17.15 5.43
CA SER A 373 -4.13 17.19 6.88
C SER A 373 -4.35 18.61 7.41
N THR A 374 -3.98 19.64 6.64
CA THR A 374 -4.33 21.02 6.96
C THR A 374 -5.79 21.22 6.59
N ASP A 375 -6.58 21.65 7.57
CA ASP A 375 -8.00 21.96 7.42
C ASP A 375 -8.25 22.67 6.09
N LEU A 376 -9.16 22.15 5.23
CA LEU A 376 -9.60 22.90 4.05
C LEU A 376 -9.92 24.32 4.53
N SER A 377 -9.39 25.33 3.82
CA SER A 377 -9.62 26.71 4.22
C SER A 377 -11.11 26.94 4.40
N SER A 378 -11.49 27.76 5.37
CA SER A 378 -12.90 28.10 5.56
C SER A 378 -13.47 28.71 4.29
N ASP A 379 -14.77 28.47 4.05
CA ASP A 379 -15.50 29.03 2.91
C ASP A 379 -15.12 28.39 1.56
N VAL A 380 -14.58 27.17 1.57
CA VAL A 380 -14.39 26.35 0.37
C VAL A 380 -15.70 25.68 -0.01
N GLU A 381 -16.07 25.78 -1.29
CA GLU A 381 -17.23 25.09 -1.83
C GLU A 381 -16.97 23.59 -1.90
N VAL A 382 -17.87 22.83 -1.31
CA VAL A 382 -17.88 21.37 -1.26
C VAL A 382 -19.25 20.87 -1.66
N ILE A 383 -19.33 19.67 -2.21
CA ILE A 383 -20.57 19.06 -2.69
C ILE A 383 -20.86 17.84 -1.83
N VAL A 384 -22.09 17.73 -1.35
CA VAL A 384 -22.62 16.49 -0.79
C VAL A 384 -23.58 15.85 -1.80
N THR A 385 -23.57 14.53 -1.89
CA THR A 385 -24.41 13.76 -2.81
C THR A 385 -25.03 12.56 -2.12
N GLY A 386 -26.27 12.23 -2.47
CA GLY A 386 -26.96 11.05 -1.96
C GLY A 386 -28.41 10.97 -2.42
N TRP A 387 -29.09 9.93 -1.92
CA TRP A 387 -30.51 9.64 -2.16
C TRP A 387 -31.35 9.94 -0.91
N GLY A 388 -30.83 10.78 -0.01
CA GLY A 388 -31.50 11.17 1.21
C GLY A 388 -32.74 12.03 0.97
N VAL A 389 -33.57 12.11 2.01
CA VAL A 389 -34.86 12.80 1.99
C VAL A 389 -34.70 14.25 1.52
N THR A 390 -35.54 14.69 0.58
CA THR A 390 -35.59 16.09 0.12
C THR A 390 -36.53 16.94 0.98
N GLU A 391 -36.53 18.26 0.79
CA GLU A 391 -37.43 19.22 1.48
C GLU A 391 -38.93 18.83 1.41
N GLY A 392 -39.34 17.96 0.47
CA GLY A 392 -40.70 17.43 0.35
C GLY A 392 -41.04 16.25 1.27
N GLY A 393 -40.08 15.74 2.06
CA GLY A 393 -40.30 14.61 2.99
C GLY A 393 -40.34 13.22 2.32
N SER A 394 -40.15 13.15 1.00
CA SER A 394 -40.01 11.91 0.24
C SER A 394 -38.54 11.61 -0.07
N LEU A 395 -38.15 10.34 0.02
CA LEU A 395 -36.90 9.85 -0.56
C LEU A 395 -36.98 10.07 -2.07
N PRO A 396 -36.09 10.87 -2.67
CA PRO A 396 -36.02 10.97 -4.11
C PRO A 396 -35.57 9.63 -4.67
N GLU A 397 -36.21 9.17 -5.74
CA GLU A 397 -35.74 7.95 -6.43
C GLU A 397 -34.38 8.21 -7.11
N ASP A 398 -34.14 9.46 -7.50
CA ASP A 398 -32.95 9.93 -8.23
C ASP A 398 -31.87 10.45 -7.26
N LEU A 399 -30.61 10.46 -7.72
CA LEU A 399 -29.49 11.02 -6.98
C LEU A 399 -29.57 12.56 -6.97
N HIS A 400 -29.32 13.16 -5.80
CA HIS A 400 -29.28 14.62 -5.60
C HIS A 400 -27.90 15.10 -5.17
N LYS A 401 -27.68 16.42 -5.34
CA LYS A 401 -26.48 17.11 -4.86
C LYS A 401 -26.83 18.43 -4.19
N ALA A 402 -26.02 18.83 -3.22
CA ALA A 402 -26.07 20.16 -2.64
C ALA A 402 -24.67 20.76 -2.52
N SER A 403 -24.52 22.03 -2.94
CA SER A 403 -23.32 22.82 -2.67
C SER A 403 -23.39 23.38 -1.25
N LEU A 404 -22.37 23.09 -0.45
CA LEU A 404 -22.15 23.57 0.90
C LEU A 404 -20.81 24.30 0.97
N ARG A 405 -20.53 24.92 2.12
CA ARG A 405 -19.26 25.59 2.39
C ARG A 405 -18.65 25.13 3.70
N THR A 406 -17.34 24.93 3.70
CA THR A 406 -16.59 24.50 4.89
C THR A 406 -16.58 25.56 5.98
N LYS A 407 -16.66 25.13 7.24
CA LYS A 407 -16.55 25.96 8.43
C LYS A 407 -15.26 25.67 9.18
N LYS A 408 -14.66 26.74 9.74
CA LYS A 408 -13.57 26.57 10.71
C LYS A 408 -14.06 25.76 11.90
N LEU A 409 -13.26 24.81 12.34
CA LEU A 409 -13.58 23.96 13.49
C LEU A 409 -14.06 24.76 14.72
N ARG A 410 -13.36 25.85 15.06
CA ARG A 410 -13.70 26.71 16.21
C ARG A 410 -15.12 27.27 16.12
N VAL A 411 -15.55 27.70 14.93
CA VAL A 411 -16.90 28.24 14.70
C VAL A 411 -17.93 27.13 14.85
N CYS A 412 -17.66 25.97 14.27
CA CYS A 412 -18.55 24.81 14.40
C CYS A 412 -18.72 24.37 15.87
N GLN A 413 -17.62 24.30 16.63
CA GLN A 413 -17.65 24.00 18.06
C GLN A 413 -18.49 25.00 18.86
N GLU A 414 -18.40 26.30 18.54
CA GLU A 414 -19.22 27.33 19.18
C GLU A 414 -20.71 27.12 18.88
N GLU A 415 -21.08 26.91 17.62
CA GLU A 415 -22.47 26.69 17.22
C GLU A 415 -23.08 25.44 17.86
N TYR A 416 -22.34 24.34 17.96
CA TYR A 416 -22.78 23.12 18.64
C TYR A 416 -22.86 23.27 20.16
N ARG A 417 -21.95 24.04 20.79
CA ARG A 417 -22.03 24.34 22.24
C ARG A 417 -23.31 25.09 22.61
N TYR A 418 -23.80 25.98 21.74
CA TYR A 418 -25.06 26.70 21.99
C TYR A 418 -26.30 25.79 21.93
N ARG A 419 -26.20 24.59 21.33
CA ARG A 419 -27.33 23.64 21.24
C ARG A 419 -27.55 22.83 22.52
N GLY A 420 -26.54 22.70 23.36
CA GLY A 420 -26.63 22.02 24.66
C GLY A 420 -25.41 21.17 24.99
N ASN A 421 -25.56 20.34 26.03
CA ASN A 421 -24.45 19.58 26.62
C ASN A 421 -24.45 18.09 26.22
N SER A 422 -24.82 17.77 24.98
CA SER A 422 -24.72 16.39 24.48
C SER A 422 -23.25 16.01 24.25
N PRO A 423 -22.80 14.79 24.62
CA PRO A 423 -21.45 14.30 24.27
C PRO A 423 -21.16 14.35 22.77
N MET A 424 -22.19 14.19 21.93
CA MET A 424 -22.10 14.26 20.47
C MET A 424 -21.84 15.67 19.93
N TYR A 425 -22.11 16.71 20.73
CA TYR A 425 -21.88 18.12 20.35
C TYR A 425 -20.43 18.57 20.61
N ASN A 426 -19.58 17.68 21.12
CA ASN A 426 -18.15 17.96 21.27
C ASN A 426 -17.41 17.64 19.97
N ILE A 427 -17.42 18.61 19.05
CA ILE A 427 -16.78 18.48 17.72
C ILE A 427 -15.25 18.48 17.86
N SER A 428 -14.58 17.49 17.28
CA SER A 428 -13.12 17.29 17.37
C SER A 428 -12.40 17.66 16.07
N GLU A 429 -11.06 17.64 16.09
CA GLU A 429 -10.21 17.81 14.90
C GLU A 429 -10.39 16.68 13.87
N ASN A 430 -10.93 15.52 14.27
CA ASN A 430 -11.20 14.41 13.37
C ASN A 430 -12.54 14.56 12.63
N GLN A 431 -13.18 15.72 12.76
CA GLN A 431 -14.46 16.05 12.14
C GLN A 431 -14.34 17.31 11.28
N TYR A 432 -15.22 17.40 10.29
CA TYR A 432 -15.44 18.54 9.42
C TYR A 432 -16.85 19.06 9.62
N CYS A 433 -17.01 20.36 9.39
CA CYS A 433 -18.31 21.00 9.39
C CYS A 433 -18.52 21.73 8.08
N ALA A 434 -19.69 21.57 7.50
CA ALA A 434 -20.11 22.33 6.32
C ALA A 434 -21.57 22.74 6.47
N ASP A 435 -21.91 23.91 5.93
CA ASP A 435 -23.29 24.39 5.87
C ASP A 435 -23.55 25.10 4.54
N ASP A 436 -24.83 25.32 4.25
CA ASP A 436 -25.23 26.30 3.26
C ASP A 436 -25.23 27.70 3.93
N PRO A 437 -24.45 28.68 3.45
CA PRO A 437 -24.49 30.04 3.96
C PRO A 437 -25.88 30.69 3.91
N ALA A 438 -26.73 30.27 2.95
CA ALA A 438 -28.12 30.72 2.86
C ALA A 438 -29.07 30.00 3.82
N ARG A 439 -28.57 28.97 4.52
CA ARG A 439 -29.25 28.09 5.48
C ARG A 439 -30.44 27.31 4.92
N LYS A 440 -30.44 27.04 3.61
CA LYS A 440 -31.55 26.33 2.94
C LYS A 440 -31.23 24.87 2.71
N LYS A 441 -29.97 24.53 2.44
CA LYS A 441 -29.54 23.16 2.10
C LYS A 441 -28.69 22.54 3.19
N ASP A 442 -28.81 21.23 3.42
CA ASP A 442 -27.92 20.43 4.27
C ASP A 442 -27.99 18.96 3.81
N SER A 443 -27.06 18.13 4.28
CA SER A 443 -27.20 16.67 4.23
C SER A 443 -28.40 16.18 5.05
N CYS A 444 -29.06 15.12 4.57
CA CYS A 444 -30.28 14.62 5.18
C CYS A 444 -30.24 13.11 5.49
N ALA A 445 -31.30 12.60 6.13
CA ALA A 445 -31.50 11.18 6.35
C ALA A 445 -31.46 10.43 5.00
N GLY A 446 -30.54 9.47 4.87
CA GLY A 446 -30.28 8.72 3.63
C GLY A 446 -29.00 9.12 2.89
N ASP A 447 -28.41 10.28 3.20
CA ASP A 447 -27.08 10.68 2.71
C ASP A 447 -25.93 10.22 3.60
N SER A 448 -26.26 9.67 4.78
CA SER A 448 -25.32 9.15 5.76
C SER A 448 -24.33 8.17 5.14
N GLY A 449 -23.04 8.32 5.44
CA GLY A 449 -21.96 7.54 4.84
C GLY A 449 -21.56 7.95 3.43
N GLY A 450 -22.32 8.83 2.76
CA GLY A 450 -21.96 9.41 1.47
C GLY A 450 -20.80 10.42 1.56
N PRO A 451 -20.23 10.82 0.41
CA PRO A 451 -19.09 11.72 0.37
C PRO A 451 -19.48 13.20 0.56
N LEU A 452 -18.66 13.89 1.34
CA LEU A 452 -18.42 15.33 1.17
C LEU A 452 -17.17 15.49 0.30
N GLN A 453 -17.34 16.11 -0.87
CA GLN A 453 -16.30 16.11 -1.90
C GLN A 453 -16.02 17.49 -2.49
N PHE A 454 -14.82 17.66 -3.00
CA PHE A 454 -14.42 18.82 -3.80
C PHE A 454 -13.77 18.37 -5.10
N PHE A 455 -13.84 19.20 -6.13
CA PHE A 455 -13.33 18.83 -7.46
C PHE A 455 -11.97 19.46 -7.78
N GLY A 456 -11.60 20.58 -7.14
CA GLY A 456 -10.32 21.25 -7.37
C GLY A 456 -9.99 21.37 -8.87
N ASP A 457 -8.76 21.02 -9.25
CA ASP A 457 -8.32 20.87 -10.65
C ASP A 457 -8.37 19.41 -11.15
N SER A 458 -8.86 18.47 -10.33
CA SER A 458 -8.89 17.04 -10.62
C SER A 458 -10.12 16.69 -11.48
N PRO A 459 -10.02 15.73 -12.43
CA PRO A 459 -11.19 15.21 -13.14
C PRO A 459 -12.03 14.26 -12.26
N LEU A 460 -11.45 13.71 -11.20
CA LEU A 460 -12.13 12.92 -10.18
C LEU A 460 -12.40 13.76 -8.95
N ALA A 461 -13.52 13.49 -8.27
CA ALA A 461 -13.78 14.08 -6.97
C ALA A 461 -12.73 13.65 -5.94
N ILE A 462 -12.43 14.57 -5.04
CA ILE A 462 -11.58 14.33 -3.88
C ILE A 462 -12.49 14.36 -2.65
N VAL A 463 -12.60 13.23 -1.97
CA VAL A 463 -13.41 13.07 -0.77
C VAL A 463 -12.65 13.64 0.43
N VAL A 464 -13.26 14.62 1.07
CA VAL A 464 -12.72 15.30 2.27
C VAL A 464 -13.45 14.87 3.53
N GLY A 465 -14.70 14.43 3.40
CA GLY A 465 -15.50 14.00 4.53
C GLY A 465 -16.43 12.85 4.21
N VAL A 466 -16.84 12.14 5.25
CA VAL A 466 -17.91 11.13 5.22
C VAL A 466 -19.09 11.65 6.03
N THR A 467 -20.29 11.70 5.44
CA THR A 467 -21.50 12.21 6.11
C THR A 467 -21.80 11.42 7.40
N SER A 468 -21.79 12.10 8.55
CA SER A 468 -21.95 11.44 9.86
C SER A 468 -23.28 11.83 10.52
N PHE A 469 -23.43 13.08 10.95
CA PHE A 469 -24.65 13.57 11.59
C PHE A 469 -24.86 15.06 11.32
N GLY A 470 -26.08 15.56 11.53
CA GLY A 470 -26.41 16.95 11.28
C GLY A 470 -27.80 17.30 11.76
N SER A 471 -28.38 18.34 11.19
CA SER A 471 -29.73 18.79 11.52
C SER A 471 -30.77 17.71 11.18
N PRO A 472 -31.65 17.31 12.12
CA PRO A 472 -32.71 16.35 11.84
C PRO A 472 -33.75 16.90 10.85
N ASN A 473 -33.79 18.21 10.66
CA ASN A 473 -34.68 18.90 9.72
C ASN A 473 -34.09 19.01 8.32
N CYS A 474 -32.85 18.54 8.10
CA CYS A 474 -32.15 18.63 6.81
C CYS A 474 -31.98 20.07 6.33
N THR A 475 -31.87 20.98 7.30
CA THR A 475 -31.64 22.41 7.11
C THR A 475 -30.35 22.80 7.81
N SER A 476 -29.65 23.79 7.24
CA SER A 476 -28.43 24.39 7.81
C SER A 476 -28.71 25.31 9.02
N GLU A 477 -29.64 24.90 9.90
CA GLU A 477 -29.85 25.51 11.20
C GLU A 477 -28.58 25.49 12.07
N TYR A 478 -27.77 24.46 11.88
CA TYR A 478 -26.41 24.30 12.38
C TYR A 478 -25.66 23.41 11.38
N PRO A 479 -24.32 23.50 11.29
CA PRO A 479 -23.60 22.82 10.24
C PRO A 479 -23.70 21.30 10.36
N GLY A 480 -23.84 20.64 9.21
CA GLY A 480 -23.65 19.20 9.08
C GLY A 480 -22.23 18.81 9.48
N VAL A 481 -22.09 17.67 10.15
CA VAL A 481 -20.83 17.13 10.65
C VAL A 481 -20.45 15.88 9.86
N TYR A 482 -19.20 15.87 9.44
CA TYR A 482 -18.60 14.85 8.59
C TYR A 482 -17.35 14.30 9.27
N THR A 483 -17.07 13.00 9.10
CA THR A 483 -15.79 12.43 9.53
C THR A 483 -14.70 12.92 8.59
N ARG A 484 -13.61 13.52 9.12
CA ARG A 484 -12.51 14.10 8.32
C ARG A 484 -11.64 13.01 7.71
N VAL A 485 -11.73 12.77 6.40
CA VAL A 485 -10.99 11.69 5.71
C VAL A 485 -9.49 11.77 5.95
N ALA A 486 -8.89 12.96 5.83
CA ALA A 486 -7.44 13.15 6.00
C ALA A 486 -6.91 12.70 7.38
N ALA A 487 -7.75 12.73 8.43
CA ALA A 487 -7.39 12.30 9.78
C ALA A 487 -7.35 10.77 9.93
N TYR A 488 -7.95 10.03 9.00
CA TYR A 488 -8.01 8.56 9.01
C TYR A 488 -7.22 7.94 7.86
N LEU A 489 -6.46 8.73 7.08
CA LEU A 489 -5.76 8.21 5.91
C LEU A 489 -4.78 7.07 6.24
N ASP A 490 -4.02 7.18 7.33
CA ASP A 490 -3.13 6.09 7.74
C ASP A 490 -3.92 4.80 8.00
N TRP A 491 -5.05 4.91 8.72
CA TRP A 491 -5.94 3.77 8.98
C TRP A 491 -6.58 3.21 7.71
N ILE A 492 -7.01 4.07 6.78
CA ILE A 492 -7.56 3.66 5.49
C ILE A 492 -6.47 2.94 4.68
N GLU A 493 -5.28 3.51 4.60
CA GLU A 493 -4.20 2.98 3.76
C GLU A 493 -3.66 1.65 4.28
N ASP A 494 -3.49 1.53 5.60
CA ASP A 494 -3.04 0.28 6.24
C ASP A 494 -4.01 -0.89 5.97
N ASN A 495 -5.31 -0.61 5.87
CA ASN A 495 -6.33 -1.64 5.68
C ASN A 495 -6.67 -1.94 4.21
N ILE A 496 -6.24 -1.10 3.27
CA ILE A 496 -6.53 -1.26 1.83
C ILE A 496 -5.27 -1.61 1.03
N TRP A 497 -4.16 -0.93 1.30
CA TRP A 497 -2.93 -1.03 0.52
C TRP A 497 -1.70 -1.47 1.36
N GLY A 498 -1.88 -1.82 2.64
CA GLY A 498 -0.81 -2.13 3.59
C GLY A 498 -0.09 -3.48 3.43
N TYR A 499 0.04 -4.03 2.22
CA TYR A 499 0.63 -5.36 1.96
C TYR A 499 1.88 -5.35 1.09
#